data_AF-A0A0G1YAV8-F1
#
_entry.id   AF-A0A0G1YAV8-F1
#
_cell.length_a   1.000
_cell.length_b   1.000
_cell.length_c   1.000
_cell.angle_alpha   90.00
_cell.angle_beta   90.00
_cell.angle_gamma   90.00
#
_symmetry.space_group_name_H-M   'P 1'
#
loop_
_entity.id
_entity.type
_entity.pdbx_description
1 polymer ?
#
loop_
_entity_poly.entity_id
_entity_poly.type
_entity_poly.pdbx_seq_one_letter_code
_entity_poly.pdbx_strand_id
1 'polypeptide(L)'
;MRAARISRLLVRLVAGEMHDPALFPIMRGLLDALATLPEEAHESAEVLAALRVLAALGFDAGTVPGETSSFAPALLTEVMKNRTSYITRINRGITASEL
;
A
#
# COMPACT_ATOMS: atom_id res chain seq x y z
N MET A 1 -15.49 5.99 -6.18
CA MET A 1 -15.09 6.93 -5.09
C MET A 1 -14.27 6.22 -4.00
N ARG A 2 -13.11 5.60 -4.33
CA ARG A 2 -12.23 4.94 -3.32
C ARG A 2 -10.74 5.29 -3.50
N ALA A 3 -10.25 5.35 -4.75
CA ALA A 3 -8.85 5.62 -5.07
C ALA A 3 -8.26 6.95 -4.55
N ALA A 4 -9.11 7.96 -4.39
CA ALA A 4 -8.70 9.26 -3.87
C ALA A 4 -8.27 9.23 -2.38
N ARG A 5 -8.70 8.23 -1.59
CA ARG A 5 -8.40 8.18 -0.15
C ARG A 5 -7.00 7.66 0.14
N ILE A 6 -6.56 6.60 -0.53
CA ILE A 6 -5.23 6.01 -0.29
C ILE A 6 -4.14 6.86 -0.94
N SER A 7 -4.39 7.42 -2.13
CA SER A 7 -3.48 8.39 -2.77
C SER A 7 -3.23 9.63 -1.90
N ARG A 8 -4.28 10.16 -1.25
CA ARG A 8 -4.14 11.28 -0.30
C ARG A 8 -3.37 10.89 0.96
N LEU A 9 -3.46 9.63 1.38
CA LEU A 9 -2.77 9.11 2.55
C LEU A 9 -1.27 8.91 2.27
N LEU A 10 -0.93 8.42 1.08
CA LEU A 10 0.44 8.31 0.57
C LEU A 10 1.11 9.68 0.46
N VAL A 11 0.41 10.70 -0.04
CA VAL A 11 0.92 12.08 -0.10
C VAL A 11 1.17 12.66 1.31
N ARG A 12 0.35 12.32 2.31
CA ARG A 12 0.56 12.76 3.71
C ARG A 12 1.71 12.04 4.39
N LEU A 13 1.91 10.75 4.11
CA LEU A 13 3.03 9.96 4.67
C LEU A 13 4.39 10.41 4.12
N VAL A 14 4.44 10.96 2.91
CA VAL A 14 5.68 11.45 2.26
C VAL A 14 6.00 12.91 2.62
N ALA A 15 5.14 13.60 3.38
CA ALA A 15 5.21 15.05 3.61
C ALA A 15 6.40 15.55 4.48
N GLY A 16 7.38 14.72 4.81
CA GLY A 16 8.63 15.17 5.43
C GLY A 16 9.77 14.23 5.09
N GLU A 17 10.83 14.76 4.46
CA GLU A 17 12.23 14.30 4.23
C GLU A 17 12.63 12.80 4.36
N MET A 18 11.68 11.88 4.34
CA MET A 18 11.89 10.46 4.64
C MET A 18 12.27 9.76 3.34
N HIS A 19 13.58 9.70 3.11
CA HIS A 19 14.20 9.09 1.94
C HIS A 19 14.31 7.57 2.12
N ASP A 20 13.19 6.89 2.36
CA ASP A 20 13.22 5.43 2.29
C ASP A 20 13.24 5.00 0.80
N PRO A 21 14.29 4.27 0.35
CA PRO A 21 14.47 3.91 -1.05
C PRO A 21 13.40 2.93 -1.56
N ALA A 22 12.63 2.30 -0.68
CA ALA A 22 11.52 1.42 -1.05
C ALA A 22 10.26 2.19 -1.46
N LEU A 23 10.10 3.47 -1.06
CA LEU A 23 8.88 4.23 -1.37
C LEU A 23 8.70 4.44 -2.88
N PHE A 24 9.75 4.83 -3.59
CA PHE A 24 9.69 5.04 -5.04
C PHE A 24 9.25 3.77 -5.81
N PRO A 25 9.88 2.58 -5.63
CA PRO A 25 9.45 1.39 -6.33
C PRO A 25 8.05 0.91 -5.94
N ILE A 26 7.58 1.14 -4.69
CA ILE A 26 6.18 0.88 -4.31
C ILE A 26 5.23 1.76 -5.11
N MET A 27 5.49 3.07 -5.13
CA MET A 27 4.64 4.04 -5.83
C MET A 27 4.61 3.80 -7.33
N ARG A 28 5.77 3.54 -7.94
CA ARG A 28 5.86 3.19 -9.36
C ARG A 28 5.05 1.94 -9.67
N GLY A 29 5.24 0.87 -8.89
CA GLY A 29 4.51 -0.38 -9.09
C GLY A 29 2.99 -0.23 -8.94
N LEU A 30 2.54 0.60 -7.98
CA LEU A 30 1.12 0.91 -7.82
C LEU A 30 0.58 1.65 -9.03
N LEU A 31 1.26 2.69 -9.53
CA LEU A 31 0.81 3.46 -10.68
C LEU A 31 0.74 2.59 -11.94
N ASP A 32 1.75 1.76 -12.17
CA ASP A 32 1.77 0.79 -13.28
C ASP A 32 0.59 -0.20 -13.17
N ALA A 33 0.30 -0.69 -11.96
CA ALA A 33 -0.82 -1.58 -11.70
C ALA A 33 -2.17 -0.91 -11.96
N LEU A 34 -2.38 0.33 -11.49
CA LEU A 34 -3.62 1.08 -11.71
C LEU A 34 -3.84 1.40 -13.19
N ALA A 35 -2.77 1.59 -13.97
CA ALA A 35 -2.85 1.87 -15.39
C ALA A 35 -3.17 0.62 -16.24
N THR A 36 -2.86 -0.57 -15.74
CA THR A 36 -2.88 -1.81 -16.55
C THR A 36 -3.90 -2.85 -16.09
N LEU A 37 -4.26 -2.85 -14.80
CA LEU A 37 -5.18 -3.82 -14.21
C LEU A 37 -6.63 -3.32 -14.26
N PRO A 38 -7.60 -4.24 -14.28
CA PRO A 38 -9.01 -3.87 -14.24
C PRO A 38 -9.40 -3.30 -12.87
N GLU A 39 -10.47 -2.50 -12.83
CA GLU A 39 -10.87 -1.70 -11.64
C GLU A 39 -11.12 -2.56 -10.40
N GLU A 40 -11.56 -3.81 -10.57
CA GLU A 40 -11.79 -4.76 -9.48
C GLU A 40 -10.50 -5.11 -8.71
N ALA A 41 -9.34 -4.97 -9.35
CA ALA A 41 -8.04 -5.22 -8.72
C ALA A 41 -7.46 -3.99 -8.02
N HIS A 42 -7.97 -2.78 -8.31
CA HIS A 42 -7.40 -1.52 -7.82
C HIS A 42 -7.43 -1.43 -6.31
N GLU A 43 -8.54 -1.82 -5.68
CA GLU A 43 -8.64 -1.80 -4.21
C GLU A 43 -7.58 -2.68 -3.55
N SER A 44 -7.32 -3.86 -4.10
CA SER A 44 -6.29 -4.77 -3.58
C SER A 44 -4.89 -4.21 -3.79
N ALA A 45 -4.64 -3.56 -4.94
CA ALA A 45 -3.37 -2.89 -5.20
C ALA A 45 -3.13 -1.74 -4.21
N GLU A 46 -4.15 -0.93 -3.92
CA GLU A 46 -4.04 0.17 -2.97
C GLU A 46 -3.79 -0.32 -1.53
N VAL A 47 -4.48 -1.38 -1.09
CA VAL A 47 -4.26 -2.00 0.23
C VAL A 47 -2.83 -2.50 0.34
N LEU A 48 -2.32 -3.19 -0.69
CA LEU A 48 -0.95 -3.69 -0.71
C LEU A 48 0.07 -2.56 -0.67
N ALA A 49 -0.14 -1.50 -1.46
CA ALA A 49 0.75 -0.34 -1.48
C ALA A 49 0.76 0.38 -0.12
N ALA A 50 -0.40 0.63 0.49
CA ALA A 50 -0.50 1.25 1.80
C ALA A 50 0.23 0.41 2.87
N LEU A 51 0.07 -0.90 2.85
CA LEU A 51 0.75 -1.80 3.77
C LEU A 51 2.28 -1.76 3.59
N ARG A 52 2.76 -1.80 2.34
CA ARG A 52 4.19 -1.72 2.03
C ARG A 52 4.80 -0.39 2.44
N VAL A 53 4.09 0.72 2.25
CA VAL A 53 4.55 2.03 2.70
C VAL A 53 4.63 2.07 4.21
N LEU A 54 3.60 1.64 4.95
CA LEU A 54 3.66 1.61 6.41
C LEU A 54 4.80 0.73 6.93
N ALA A 55 5.06 -0.41 6.28
CA ALA A 55 6.18 -1.26 6.62
C ALA A 55 7.55 -0.61 6.34
N ALA A 56 7.71 0.03 5.17
CA ALA A 56 8.93 0.78 4.83
C ALA A 56 9.20 1.92 5.82
N LEU A 57 8.14 2.56 6.31
CA LEU A 57 8.24 3.65 7.29
C LEU A 57 8.36 3.16 8.75
N GLY A 58 8.36 1.84 8.99
CA GLY A 58 8.48 1.26 10.32
C GLY A 58 7.21 1.28 11.17
N PHE A 59 6.05 1.63 10.59
CA PHE A 59 4.75 1.67 11.26
C PHE A 59 3.98 0.35 11.21
N ASP A 60 4.53 -0.66 10.54
CA ASP A 60 3.98 -2.02 10.50
C ASP A 60 5.12 -3.04 10.45
N ALA A 61 5.16 -3.95 11.43
CA ALA A 61 6.21 -4.96 11.58
C ALA A 61 5.79 -6.36 11.06
N GLY A 62 4.58 -6.48 10.50
CA GLY A 62 4.11 -7.76 9.99
C GLY A 62 4.68 -8.09 8.62
N THR A 63 4.70 -9.37 8.26
CA THR A 63 5.09 -9.80 6.90
C THR A 63 4.18 -9.15 5.86
N VAL A 64 4.79 -8.56 4.83
CA VAL A 64 4.10 -7.96 3.69
C VAL A 64 4.22 -8.90 2.48
N PRO A 65 3.13 -9.22 1.79
CA PRO A 65 3.17 -10.15 0.66
C PRO A 65 4.01 -9.64 -0.53
N GLY A 66 4.79 -10.54 -1.11
CA GLY A 66 5.49 -10.34 -2.38
C GLY A 66 6.61 -9.30 -2.36
N GLU A 67 7.24 -9.11 -3.52
CA GLU A 67 8.32 -8.13 -3.71
C GLU A 67 7.79 -6.69 -3.73
N THR A 68 8.59 -5.74 -3.23
CA THR A 68 8.26 -4.32 -3.02
C THR A 68 7.48 -3.64 -4.15
N SER A 69 7.86 -3.86 -5.42
CA SER A 69 7.22 -3.25 -6.59
C SER A 69 6.25 -4.18 -7.33
N SER A 70 6.06 -5.42 -6.88
CA SER A 70 5.23 -6.41 -7.58
C SER A 70 3.76 -6.30 -7.19
N PHE A 71 2.90 -6.15 -8.19
CA PHE A 71 1.44 -6.11 -8.06
C PHE A 71 0.77 -7.18 -8.93
N ALA A 72 1.38 -8.37 -8.99
CA ALA A 72 0.88 -9.47 -9.81
C ALA A 72 -0.56 -9.88 -9.42
N PRO A 73 -1.44 -10.28 -10.37
CA PRO A 73 -2.84 -10.61 -10.08
C PRO A 73 -3.04 -11.68 -8.99
N ALA A 74 -2.17 -12.69 -8.94
CA ALA A 74 -2.22 -13.73 -7.92
C ALA A 74 -1.98 -13.16 -6.50
N LEU A 75 -1.06 -12.20 -6.39
CA LEU A 75 -0.77 -11.51 -5.14
C LEU A 75 -1.95 -10.65 -4.70
N LEU A 76 -2.56 -9.90 -5.64
CA LEU A 76 -3.74 -9.09 -5.35
C LEU A 76 -4.94 -9.94 -4.91
N THR A 77 -5.08 -11.13 -5.49
CA THR A 77 -6.11 -12.10 -5.07
C THR A 77 -5.89 -12.54 -3.62
N GLU A 78 -4.65 -12.78 -3.20
CA GLU A 78 -4.31 -13.10 -1.81
C GLU A 78 -4.56 -11.93 -0.86
N VAL A 79 -4.21 -10.72 -1.29
CA VAL A 79 -4.49 -9.48 -0.54
C VAL A 79 -5.99 -9.32 -0.33
N MET A 80 -6.80 -9.58 -1.35
CA MET A 80 -8.25 -9.51 -1.26
C MET A 80 -8.83 -10.54 -0.29
N LYS A 81 -8.32 -11.78 -0.30
CA LYS A 81 -8.73 -12.84 0.64
C LYS A 81 -8.51 -12.44 2.09
N ASN A 82 -7.41 -11.74 2.38
CA ASN A 82 -7.01 -11.34 3.73
C ASN A 82 -7.31 -9.85 4.04
N ARG A 83 -8.15 -9.21 3.22
CA ARG A 83 -8.40 -7.75 3.23
C ARG A 83 -8.65 -7.18 4.62
N THR A 84 -9.52 -7.81 5.41
CA THR A 84 -9.88 -7.30 6.75
C THR A 84 -8.65 -7.20 7.65
N SER A 85 -7.78 -8.21 7.62
CA SER A 85 -6.55 -8.23 8.43
C SER A 85 -5.59 -7.10 8.02
N TYR A 86 -5.41 -6.90 6.71
CA TYR A 86 -4.54 -5.83 6.21
C TYR A 86 -5.09 -4.43 6.50
N ILE A 87 -6.40 -4.22 6.39
CA ILE A 87 -7.02 -2.94 6.77
C ILE A 87 -6.82 -2.66 8.26
N THR A 88 -6.94 -3.67 9.14
CA THR A 88 -6.66 -3.50 10.56
C THR A 88 -5.21 -3.08 10.82
N ARG A 89 -4.24 -3.69 10.11
CA ARG A 89 -2.82 -3.30 10.20
C ARG A 89 -2.59 -1.87 9.70
N ILE A 90 -3.19 -1.52 8.57
CA ILE A 90 -3.11 -0.17 8.00
C ILE A 90 -3.63 0.87 8.98
N ASN A 91 -4.80 0.64 9.57
CA ASN A 91 -5.38 1.57 10.54
C ASN A 91 -4.49 1.73 11.78
N ARG A 92 -3.89 0.64 12.28
CA ARG A 92 -2.93 0.70 13.40
C ARG A 92 -1.69 1.52 13.03
N GLY A 93 -1.13 1.30 11.84
CA GLY A 93 0.03 2.07 11.37
C GLY A 93 -0.28 3.56 11.19
N ILE A 94 -1.47 3.89 10.68
CA ILE A 94 -1.93 5.29 10.58
C ILE A 94 -2.02 5.93 11.97
N THR A 95 -2.67 5.27 12.93
CA THR A 95 -2.74 5.77 14.31
C THR A 95 -1.36 5.97 14.92
N ALA A 96 -0.41 5.04 14.68
CA ALA A 96 0.95 5.13 15.19
C ALA A 96 1.77 6.26 14.53
N SER A 97 1.47 6.59 13.28
CA SER A 97 2.08 7.72 12.57
C SER A 97 1.50 9.10 12.95
N GLU A 98 0.54 9.14 13.87
CA GLU A 98 -0.17 10.36 14.30
C GLU A 98 -0.87 11.11 13.14
N LEU A 99 -1.27 10.39 12.08
CA LEU A 99 -1.92 10.93 10.87
C LEU A 99 -3.46 10.88 10.90
#